data_AF-A0A7G2CMW5-F1
#
_entry.id   AF-A0A7G2CMW5-F1
#
_cell.length_a   1.000
_cell.length_b   1.000
_cell.length_c   1.000
_cell.angle_alpha   90.00
_cell.angle_beta   90.00
_cell.angle_gamma   90.00
#
_symmetry.space_group_name_H-M   'P 1'
#
loop_
_entity.id
_entity.type
_entity.pdbx_description
1 polymer ?
#
loop_
_entity_poly.entity_id
_entity_poly.type
_entity_poly.pdbx_seq_one_letter_code
_entity_poly.pdbx_strand_id
1 'polypeptide(L)'
;MTFTCGVPQGSVLGPLLFIITVNSLSQQLNTIPEMKHVFFADDLTIITRGSKEEIKGRLQRALDIIGEWSTAHYMEVSAPKTKYTVFKTKKPSLELKLNGKTLKMDNCPKLLGISFQMMQGVRQHVESLHSNATQRLRKLNRVATRMWGPSKDVMRSFFMALVQSKVLYGAEAWWDITCDSLKKRLEGLQYQGAKIITGVPQGANRQDLLYEARLQDLDEIVVYRQFKQLYKELSKPKGDPTFDHQLVEHLKSKPEIKTVYRQLTKQSTNIEYDGTPLTTKYLRYKPSQLKFNVTPPNNLRADDPQEKKQEACEQRVAQYDKCEHHMYTDGSVSLMKYSAGAAILYQKAR
;
A
#
# COMPACT_ATOMS: atom_id res chain seq x y z
N MET A 1 -16.64 -22.47 19.35
CA MET A 1 -16.30 -21.05 19.55
C MET A 1 -17.35 -20.21 18.84
N THR A 2 -18.17 -19.49 19.60
CA THR A 2 -19.12 -18.52 19.06
C THR A 2 -18.39 -17.20 18.84
N PHE A 3 -18.04 -16.89 17.59
CA PHE A 3 -17.66 -15.53 17.22
C PHE A 3 -18.94 -14.70 17.16
N THR A 4 -19.08 -13.73 18.05
CA THR A 4 -20.25 -12.84 18.11
C THR A 4 -20.11 -11.61 17.20
N CYS A 5 -18.88 -11.24 16.81
CA CYS A 5 -18.61 -10.16 15.85
C CYS A 5 -17.17 -10.24 15.30
N GLY A 6 -16.95 -9.69 14.10
CA GLY A 6 -15.64 -9.56 13.45
C GLY A 6 -15.20 -10.75 12.58
N VAL A 7 -14.20 -10.52 11.74
CA VAL A 7 -13.59 -11.57 10.91
C VAL A 7 -12.28 -12.03 11.55
N PRO A 8 -11.97 -13.34 11.63
CA PRO A 8 -10.73 -13.81 12.24
C PRO A 8 -9.48 -13.19 11.59
N GLN A 9 -8.58 -12.67 12.42
CA GLN A 9 -7.30 -12.15 11.94
C GLN A 9 -6.48 -13.28 11.33
N GLY A 10 -5.91 -13.03 10.14
CA GLY A 10 -5.20 -14.05 9.37
C GLY A 10 -6.10 -14.91 8.49
N SER A 11 -7.42 -14.66 8.48
CA SER A 11 -8.29 -15.24 7.47
C SER A 11 -8.02 -14.63 6.08
N VAL A 12 -8.07 -15.48 5.05
CA VAL A 12 -7.88 -15.08 3.65
C VAL A 12 -8.96 -14.08 3.20
N LEU A 13 -10.21 -14.26 3.65
CA LEU A 13 -11.33 -13.38 3.30
C LEU A 13 -11.46 -12.13 4.15
N GLY A 14 -10.81 -12.06 5.31
CA GLY A 14 -10.89 -10.90 6.21
C GLY A 14 -10.66 -9.57 5.50
N PRO A 15 -9.56 -9.40 4.75
CA PRO A 15 -9.30 -8.17 4.00
C PRO A 15 -10.38 -7.85 2.96
N LEU A 16 -10.87 -8.84 2.21
CA LEU A 16 -11.88 -8.62 1.19
C LEU A 16 -13.22 -8.20 1.80
N LEU A 17 -13.67 -8.90 2.84
CA LEU A 17 -14.91 -8.57 3.55
C LEU A 17 -14.84 -7.19 4.18
N PHE A 18 -13.68 -6.83 4.73
CA PHE A 18 -13.44 -5.49 5.22
C PHE A 18 -13.58 -4.44 4.11
N ILE A 19 -12.95 -4.64 2.95
CA ILE A 19 -13.05 -3.75 1.77
C ILE A 19 -14.50 -3.58 1.33
N ILE A 20 -15.26 -4.67 1.22
CA ILE A 20 -16.68 -4.64 0.82
C ILE A 20 -17.50 -3.82 1.82
N THR A 21 -17.22 -3.97 3.12
CA THR A 21 -17.93 -3.25 4.17
C THR A 21 -17.67 -1.74 4.07
N VAL A 22 -16.40 -1.33 4.03
CA VAL A 22 -16.01 0.10 3.97
C VAL A 22 -16.30 0.75 2.61
N ASN A 23 -16.61 -0.01 1.57
CA ASN A 23 -17.00 0.54 0.27
C ASN A 23 -18.26 1.42 0.38
N SER A 24 -19.19 1.09 1.26
CA SER A 24 -20.37 1.93 1.52
C SER A 24 -20.00 3.29 2.13
N LEU A 25 -19.04 3.33 3.07
CA LEU A 25 -18.48 4.56 3.61
C LEU A 25 -17.78 5.38 2.53
N SER A 26 -16.99 4.70 1.68
CA SER A 26 -16.31 5.33 0.54
C SER A 26 -17.30 6.05 -0.39
N GLN A 27 -18.44 5.42 -0.69
CA GLN A 27 -19.50 6.03 -1.50
C GLN A 27 -20.11 7.28 -0.82
N GLN A 28 -20.34 7.24 0.49
CA GLN A 28 -20.86 8.39 1.22
C GLN A 28 -19.85 9.55 1.27
N LEU A 29 -18.56 9.26 1.47
CA LEU A 29 -17.50 10.27 1.47
C LEU A 29 -17.31 10.93 0.09
N ASN A 30 -17.48 10.16 -1.00
CA ASN A 30 -17.42 10.68 -2.38
C ASN A 30 -18.51 11.72 -2.70
N THR A 31 -19.53 11.89 -1.83
CA THR A 31 -20.54 12.95 -1.99
C THR A 31 -20.02 14.35 -1.62
N ILE A 32 -18.87 14.44 -0.94
CA ILE A 32 -18.28 15.72 -0.54
C ILE A 32 -17.38 16.23 -1.67
N PRO A 33 -17.69 17.38 -2.30
CA PRO A 33 -16.91 17.91 -3.41
C PRO A 33 -15.52 18.38 -2.95
N GLU A 34 -14.56 18.35 -3.89
CA GLU A 34 -13.16 18.80 -3.67
C GLU A 34 -12.45 18.13 -2.49
N MET A 35 -12.91 16.95 -2.11
CA MET A 35 -12.30 16.10 -1.11
C MET A 35 -11.83 14.81 -1.77
N LYS A 36 -10.72 14.27 -1.29
CA LYS A 36 -10.25 12.93 -1.61
C LYS A 36 -10.15 12.15 -0.32
N HIS A 37 -10.46 10.86 -0.37
CA HIS A 37 -10.16 9.93 0.72
C HIS A 37 -9.44 8.70 0.20
N VAL A 38 -8.62 8.11 1.06
CA VAL A 38 -7.84 6.92 0.76
C VAL A 38 -7.93 5.98 1.96
N PHE A 39 -8.30 4.73 1.69
CA PHE A 39 -8.26 3.65 2.66
C PHE A 39 -6.99 2.83 2.46
N PHE A 40 -6.35 2.46 3.56
CA PHE A 40 -5.32 1.43 3.60
C PHE A 40 -5.57 0.54 4.81
N ALA A 41 -6.16 -0.63 4.59
CA ALA A 41 -6.78 -1.39 5.66
C ALA A 41 -7.70 -0.47 6.51
N ASP A 42 -7.56 -0.47 7.83
CA ASP A 42 -8.33 0.35 8.76
C ASP A 42 -7.92 1.84 8.79
N ASP A 43 -6.77 2.19 8.22
CA ASP A 43 -6.33 3.59 8.13
C ASP A 43 -7.10 4.33 7.02
N LEU A 44 -7.92 5.32 7.42
CA LEU A 44 -8.59 6.25 6.52
C LEU A 44 -7.89 7.61 6.56
N THR A 45 -7.47 8.09 5.38
CA THR A 45 -6.92 9.44 5.20
C THR A 45 -7.85 10.28 4.36
N ILE A 46 -8.17 11.48 4.82
CA ILE A 46 -8.99 12.46 4.10
C ILE A 46 -8.15 13.69 3.79
N ILE A 47 -8.21 14.15 2.54
CA ILE A 47 -7.44 15.27 2.03
C ILE A 47 -8.40 16.23 1.34
N THR A 48 -8.33 17.50 1.70
CA THR A 48 -9.09 18.58 1.06
C THR A 48 -8.21 19.83 0.97
N ARG A 49 -8.60 20.77 0.11
CA ARG A 49 -7.91 22.04 -0.16
C ARG A 49 -8.95 23.16 -0.25
N GLY A 50 -8.56 24.38 0.08
CA GLY A 50 -9.46 25.55 0.04
C GLY A 50 -9.07 26.59 1.07
N SER A 51 -9.96 27.55 1.29
CA SER A 51 -9.92 28.44 2.45
C SER A 51 -10.07 27.65 3.76
N LYS A 52 -9.76 28.30 4.89
CA LYS A 52 -9.84 27.68 6.22
C LYS A 52 -11.26 27.19 6.51
N GLU A 53 -12.25 27.99 6.13
CA GLU A 53 -13.67 27.75 6.37
C GLU A 53 -14.18 26.59 5.50
N GLU A 54 -13.80 26.55 4.22
CA GLU A 54 -14.13 25.43 3.32
C GLU A 54 -13.50 24.11 3.81
N ILE A 55 -12.22 24.15 4.20
CA ILE A 55 -11.52 22.97 4.75
C ILE A 55 -12.23 22.50 6.02
N LYS A 56 -12.53 23.41 6.97
CA LYS A 56 -13.25 23.06 8.21
C LYS A 56 -14.60 22.42 7.90
N GLY A 57 -15.39 23.03 7.02
CA GLY A 57 -16.72 22.54 6.66
C GLY A 57 -16.69 21.16 6.01
N ARG A 58 -15.79 20.93 5.03
CA ARG A 58 -15.66 19.64 4.35
C ARG A 58 -15.14 18.54 5.28
N LEU A 59 -14.13 18.83 6.09
CA LEU A 59 -13.60 17.87 7.07
C LEU A 59 -14.62 17.54 8.15
N GLN A 60 -15.34 18.53 8.68
CA GLN A 60 -16.37 18.27 9.70
C GLN A 60 -17.50 17.40 9.12
N ARG A 61 -18.01 17.72 7.93
CA ARG A 61 -19.02 16.90 7.25
C ARG A 61 -18.54 15.46 7.04
N ALA A 62 -17.26 15.26 6.69
CA ALA A 62 -16.69 13.93 6.55
C ALA A 62 -16.62 13.18 7.89
N LEU A 63 -16.26 13.86 8.98
CA LEU A 63 -16.25 13.30 10.34
C LEU A 63 -17.66 12.92 10.80
N ASP A 64 -18.67 13.74 10.47
CA ASP A 64 -20.07 13.46 10.78
C ASP A 64 -20.55 12.20 10.06
N ILE A 65 -20.27 12.08 8.74
CA ILE A 65 -20.54 10.86 7.96
C ILE A 65 -19.85 9.63 8.57
N ILE A 66 -18.58 9.76 8.97
CA ILE A 66 -17.84 8.67 9.60
C ILE A 66 -18.49 8.27 10.94
N GLY A 67 -18.90 9.24 11.76
CA GLY A 67 -19.57 9.01 13.03
C GLY A 67 -20.90 8.27 12.87
N GLU A 68 -21.75 8.73 11.95
CA GLU A 68 -23.03 8.11 11.64
C GLU A 68 -22.85 6.71 11.05
N TRP A 69 -21.97 6.56 10.06
CA TRP A 69 -21.71 5.28 9.40
C TRP A 69 -21.15 4.24 10.37
N SER A 70 -20.20 4.64 11.22
CA SER A 70 -19.59 3.74 12.20
C SER A 70 -20.62 3.24 13.22
N THR A 71 -21.51 4.12 13.68
CA THR A 71 -22.64 3.74 14.54
C THR A 71 -23.58 2.74 13.85
N ALA A 72 -23.95 3.00 12.60
CA ALA A 72 -24.83 2.13 11.82
C ALA A 72 -24.23 0.75 11.50
N HIS A 73 -22.90 0.65 11.40
CA HIS A 73 -22.18 -0.59 11.10
C HIS A 73 -21.57 -1.25 12.33
N TYR A 74 -21.93 -0.80 13.53
CA TYR A 74 -21.40 -1.31 14.81
C TYR A 74 -19.86 -1.30 14.86
N MET A 75 -19.24 -0.28 14.27
CA MET A 75 -17.81 -0.03 14.31
C MET A 75 -17.49 1.12 15.25
N GLU A 76 -16.35 1.05 15.93
CA GLU A 76 -15.90 2.12 16.81
C GLU A 76 -14.74 2.88 16.17
N VAL A 77 -14.93 4.19 15.94
CA VAL A 77 -13.85 5.08 15.49
C VAL A 77 -13.23 5.77 16.68
N SER A 78 -11.94 5.52 16.89
CA SER A 78 -11.19 6.06 18.01
C SER A 78 -10.79 7.52 17.78
N ALA A 79 -11.64 8.46 18.20
CA ALA A 79 -11.35 9.91 18.17
C ALA A 79 -9.98 10.32 18.75
N PRO A 80 -9.45 9.70 19.84
CA PRO A 80 -8.10 10.02 20.34
C PRO A 80 -6.95 9.63 19.40
N LYS A 81 -7.17 8.64 18.51
CA LYS A 81 -6.19 8.20 17.51
C LYS A 81 -6.34 8.97 16.20
N THR A 82 -7.53 9.49 15.92
CA THR A 82 -7.79 10.36 14.78
C THR A 82 -7.14 11.74 15.02
N LYS A 83 -6.29 12.14 14.08
CA LYS A 83 -5.61 13.44 14.13
C LYS A 83 -5.81 14.18 12.82
N TYR A 84 -5.59 15.48 12.84
CA TYR A 84 -5.58 16.31 11.63
C TYR A 84 -4.31 17.15 11.54
N THR A 85 -3.97 17.57 10.33
CA THR A 85 -2.86 18.48 10.06
C THR A 85 -3.30 19.47 8.99
N VAL A 86 -3.00 20.75 9.18
CA VAL A 86 -3.25 21.80 8.18
C VAL A 86 -1.92 22.26 7.61
N PHE A 87 -1.69 21.99 6.33
CA PHE A 87 -0.43 22.29 5.68
C PHE A 87 -0.33 23.76 5.23
N LYS A 88 0.90 24.26 5.08
CA LYS A 88 1.24 25.56 4.47
C LYS A 88 0.64 26.81 5.15
N THR A 89 0.38 26.75 6.47
CA THR A 89 -0.16 27.89 7.22
C THR A 89 0.54 28.10 8.55
N LYS A 90 0.68 29.37 8.96
CA LYS A 90 1.15 29.73 10.31
C LYS A 90 0.04 29.66 11.37
N LYS A 91 -1.23 29.56 10.96
CA LYS A 91 -2.41 29.49 11.84
C LYS A 91 -3.20 28.20 11.56
N PRO A 92 -2.66 27.02 11.91
CA PRO A 92 -3.19 25.72 11.49
C PRO A 92 -4.41 25.23 12.29
N SER A 93 -4.87 25.98 13.28
CA SER A 93 -5.91 25.51 14.20
C SER A 93 -7.28 25.44 13.53
N LEU A 94 -7.88 24.25 13.59
CA LEU A 94 -9.27 23.96 13.24
C LEU A 94 -9.98 23.33 14.45
N GLU A 95 -11.24 23.68 14.63
CA GLU A 95 -12.11 23.02 15.59
C GLU A 95 -12.87 21.91 14.88
N LEU A 96 -12.36 20.68 14.98
CA LEU A 96 -12.97 19.49 14.40
C LEU A 96 -13.40 18.55 15.53
N LYS A 97 -14.59 17.98 15.40
CA LYS A 97 -15.14 17.03 16.38
C LYS A 97 -15.53 15.73 15.69
N LEU A 98 -15.27 14.61 16.37
CA LEU A 98 -15.76 13.29 15.98
C LEU A 98 -16.50 12.69 17.17
N ASN A 99 -17.78 12.35 16.99
CA ASN A 99 -18.65 11.85 18.06
C ASN A 99 -18.60 12.76 19.32
N GLY A 100 -18.67 14.07 19.10
CA GLY A 100 -18.60 15.10 20.16
C GLY A 100 -17.21 15.38 20.73
N LYS A 101 -16.19 14.56 20.44
CA LYS A 101 -14.82 14.72 20.96
C LYS A 101 -13.97 15.56 20.01
N THR A 102 -13.29 16.58 20.52
CA THR A 102 -12.38 17.43 19.73
C THR A 102 -11.14 16.66 19.29
N LEU A 103 -10.81 16.73 18.00
CA LEU A 103 -9.61 16.11 17.45
C LEU A 103 -8.35 16.90 17.79
N LYS A 104 -7.24 16.18 17.99
CA LYS A 104 -5.93 16.79 18.22
C LYS A 104 -5.22 17.06 16.89
N MET A 105 -4.59 18.22 16.80
CA MET A 105 -3.70 18.53 15.69
C MET A 105 -2.37 17.78 15.84
N ASP A 106 -1.84 17.24 14.75
CA ASP A 106 -0.49 16.71 14.65
C ASP A 106 0.34 17.57 13.70
N ASN A 107 1.48 18.07 14.15
CA ASN A 107 2.38 18.88 13.33
C ASN A 107 3.28 18.03 12.43
N CYS A 108 3.42 16.74 12.74
CA CYS A 108 4.20 15.79 11.95
C CYS A 108 3.40 14.50 11.72
N PRO A 109 2.34 14.55 10.90
CA PRO A 109 1.54 13.37 10.62
C PRO A 109 2.40 12.30 9.96
N LYS A 110 2.17 11.05 10.37
CA LYS A 110 2.80 9.87 9.78
C LYS A 110 1.75 9.10 8.99
N LEU A 111 1.94 9.02 7.68
CA LEU A 111 1.05 8.30 6.76
C LEU A 111 1.83 7.15 6.13
N LEU A 112 1.36 5.91 6.35
CA LEU A 112 1.94 4.68 5.79
C LEU A 112 3.47 4.55 6.01
N GLY A 113 3.98 5.08 7.13
CA GLY A 113 5.41 5.04 7.46
C GLY A 113 6.21 6.30 7.10
N ILE A 114 5.63 7.22 6.32
CA ILE A 114 6.27 8.48 5.89
C ILE A 114 5.79 9.63 6.76
N SER A 115 6.71 10.44 7.26
CA SER A 115 6.38 11.58 8.13
C SER A 115 6.45 12.88 7.35
N PHE A 116 5.37 13.66 7.37
CA PHE A 116 5.28 14.95 6.68
C PHE A 116 5.39 16.10 7.66
N GLN A 117 5.85 17.27 7.20
CA GLN A 117 5.94 18.48 8.01
C GLN A 117 4.90 19.50 7.57
N MET A 118 4.29 20.19 8.54
CA MET A 118 3.22 21.15 8.31
C MET A 118 3.54 22.23 7.27
N MET A 119 4.71 22.86 7.34
CA MET A 119 5.05 23.99 6.46
C MET A 119 5.57 23.53 5.10
N GLN A 120 6.60 22.68 5.07
CA GLN A 120 7.12 22.03 3.87
C GLN A 120 8.19 20.98 4.23
N GLY A 121 8.31 19.95 3.40
CA GLY A 121 9.44 19.03 3.41
C GLY A 121 9.29 17.85 4.38
N VAL A 122 10.36 17.07 4.46
CA VAL A 122 10.39 15.75 5.13
C VAL A 122 11.64 15.59 6.00
N ARG A 123 12.14 16.68 6.60
CA ARG A 123 13.39 16.66 7.39
C ARG A 123 13.35 15.63 8.51
N GLN A 124 12.31 15.64 9.33
CA GLN A 124 12.16 14.69 10.45
C GLN A 124 12.07 13.24 9.96
N HIS A 125 11.42 13.00 8.80
CA HIS A 125 11.40 11.68 8.18
C HIS A 125 12.82 11.24 7.79
N VAL A 126 13.55 12.08 7.05
CA VAL A 126 14.91 11.78 6.58
C VAL A 126 15.88 11.61 7.75
N GLU A 127 15.77 12.40 8.82
CA GLU A 127 16.62 12.28 10.00
C GLU A 127 16.36 10.98 10.76
N SER A 128 15.08 10.61 10.96
CA SER A 128 14.70 9.32 11.55
C SER A 128 15.20 8.16 10.69
N LEU A 129 15.00 8.26 9.37
CA LEU A 129 15.42 7.28 8.40
C LEU A 129 16.94 7.09 8.40
N HIS A 130 17.69 8.19 8.37
CA HIS A 130 19.15 8.20 8.43
C HIS A 130 19.65 7.55 9.73
N SER A 131 19.06 7.90 10.88
CA SER A 131 19.43 7.30 12.18
C SER A 131 19.23 5.78 12.18
N ASN A 132 18.06 5.32 11.75
CA ASN A 132 17.73 3.89 11.65
C ASN A 132 18.64 3.15 10.66
N ALA A 133 18.89 3.73 9.49
CA ALA A 133 19.78 3.17 8.48
C ALA A 133 21.23 3.11 8.98
N THR A 134 21.71 4.13 9.68
CA THR A 134 23.05 4.17 10.30
C THR A 134 23.22 3.02 11.30
N GLN A 135 22.22 2.77 12.15
CA GLN A 135 22.29 1.67 13.12
C GLN A 135 22.41 0.31 12.43
N ARG A 136 21.65 0.09 11.35
CA ARG A 136 21.71 -1.13 10.53
C ARG A 136 23.06 -1.27 9.82
N LEU A 137 23.58 -0.16 9.30
CA LEU A 137 24.88 -0.12 8.67
C LEU A 137 26.01 -0.47 9.65
N ARG A 138 25.95 0.02 10.89
CA ARG A 138 26.90 -0.35 11.95
C ARG A 138 26.87 -1.84 12.26
N LYS A 139 25.68 -2.45 12.29
CA LYS A 139 25.53 -3.92 12.46
C LYS A 139 26.16 -4.67 11.29
N LEU A 140 25.91 -4.22 10.05
CA LEU A 140 26.53 -4.78 8.86
C LEU A 140 28.05 -4.66 8.89
N ASN A 141 28.58 -3.52 9.32
CA ASN A 141 30.02 -3.30 9.43
C ASN A 141 30.70 -4.26 10.43
N ARG A 142 30.01 -4.70 11.48
CA ARG A 142 30.57 -5.64 12.47
C ARG A 142 30.80 -7.04 11.90
N VAL A 143 30.03 -7.43 10.88
CA VAL A 143 30.19 -8.72 10.19
C VAL A 143 31.03 -8.60 8.92
N ALA A 144 31.36 -7.36 8.52
CA ALA A 144 32.24 -7.09 7.39
C ALA A 144 33.70 -7.28 7.82
N THR A 145 34.27 -8.43 7.48
CA THR A 145 35.66 -8.77 7.75
C THR A 145 36.43 -8.86 6.44
N ARG A 146 37.66 -8.32 6.42
CA ARG A 146 38.49 -8.24 5.19
C ARG A 146 39.21 -9.54 4.84
N MET A 147 39.42 -10.44 5.81
CA MET A 147 40.24 -11.65 5.63
C MET A 147 39.47 -12.97 5.72
N TRP A 148 38.37 -13.00 6.47
CA TRP A 148 37.55 -14.19 6.71
C TRP A 148 36.11 -13.73 6.94
N GLY A 149 35.32 -13.64 5.87
CA GLY A 149 34.02 -13.00 5.89
C GLY A 149 33.14 -13.32 4.69
N PRO A 150 31.91 -12.79 4.66
CA PRO A 150 31.02 -12.94 3.52
C PRO A 150 31.63 -12.29 2.27
N SER A 151 31.36 -12.87 1.10
CA SER A 151 31.81 -12.29 -0.18
C SER A 151 31.21 -10.89 -0.39
N LYS A 152 31.84 -10.11 -1.29
CA LYS A 152 31.33 -8.78 -1.68
C LYS A 152 29.85 -8.84 -2.10
N ASP A 153 29.46 -9.85 -2.86
CA ASP A 153 28.08 -10.01 -3.33
C ASP A 153 27.10 -10.29 -2.18
N VAL A 154 27.50 -11.07 -1.17
CA VAL A 154 26.69 -11.32 0.02
C VAL A 154 26.55 -10.03 0.85
N MET A 155 27.66 -9.32 1.07
CA MET A 155 27.65 -8.03 1.77
C MET A 155 26.78 -6.99 1.07
N ARG A 156 26.86 -6.92 -0.26
CA ARG A 156 26.01 -6.08 -1.10
C ARG A 156 24.54 -6.44 -0.93
N SER A 157 24.21 -7.73 -0.95
CA SER A 157 22.84 -8.23 -0.78
C SER A 157 22.28 -7.83 0.59
N PHE A 158 23.06 -7.99 1.66
CA PHE A 158 22.67 -7.53 2.99
C PHE A 158 22.51 -6.01 3.08
N PHE A 159 23.40 -5.23 2.47
CA PHE A 159 23.26 -3.78 2.42
C PHE A 159 21.96 -3.36 1.72
N MET A 160 21.69 -3.93 0.55
CA MET A 160 20.46 -3.65 -0.21
C MET A 160 19.21 -4.02 0.59
N ALA A 161 19.21 -5.22 1.19
CA ALA A 161 18.06 -5.74 1.92
C ALA A 161 17.80 -5.04 3.26
N LEU A 162 18.84 -4.64 3.99
CA LEU A 162 18.70 -4.09 5.35
C LEU A 162 18.72 -2.57 5.39
N VAL A 163 19.57 -1.92 4.59
CA VAL A 163 19.83 -0.49 4.64
C VAL A 163 19.14 0.22 3.48
N GLN A 164 19.46 -0.14 2.24
CA GLN A 164 18.94 0.55 1.05
C GLN A 164 17.42 0.41 0.93
N SER A 165 16.86 -0.77 1.21
CA SER A 165 15.41 -1.02 1.21
C SER A 165 14.66 -0.10 2.17
N LYS A 166 15.26 0.22 3.32
CA LYS A 166 14.69 1.15 4.29
C LYS A 166 14.78 2.58 3.77
N VAL A 167 15.97 2.99 3.31
CA VAL A 167 16.19 4.33 2.75
C VAL A 167 15.26 4.61 1.57
N LEU A 168 14.95 3.61 0.75
CA LEU A 168 14.11 3.76 -0.44
C LEU A 168 12.62 3.45 -0.20
N TYR A 169 12.19 3.25 1.04
CA TYR A 169 10.78 2.97 1.32
C TYR A 169 9.93 4.21 1.02
N GLY A 170 9.04 4.09 0.02
CA GLY A 170 8.13 5.15 -0.42
C GLY A 170 8.84 6.39 -0.97
N ALA A 171 10.10 6.27 -1.39
CA ALA A 171 10.90 7.40 -1.87
C ALA A 171 10.27 8.14 -3.06
N GLU A 172 9.44 7.44 -3.84
CA GLU A 172 8.65 8.00 -4.94
C GLU A 172 7.74 9.16 -4.47
N ALA A 173 7.31 9.16 -3.20
CA ALA A 173 6.40 10.14 -2.63
C ALA A 173 7.11 11.30 -1.88
N TRP A 174 8.35 11.12 -1.41
CA TRP A 174 9.02 12.11 -0.54
C TRP A 174 10.38 12.61 -1.04
N TRP A 175 11.01 11.93 -2.00
CA TRP A 175 12.35 12.28 -2.46
C TRP A 175 12.41 13.67 -3.10
N ASP A 176 11.42 14.04 -3.92
CA ASP A 176 11.40 15.33 -4.63
C ASP A 176 11.18 16.53 -3.71
N ILE A 177 10.47 16.32 -2.59
CA ILE A 177 10.22 17.36 -1.59
C ILE A 177 11.35 17.43 -0.54
N THR A 178 12.40 16.63 -0.71
CA THR A 178 13.60 16.63 0.13
C THR A 178 14.63 17.58 -0.44
N CYS A 179 15.19 18.47 0.40
CA CYS A 179 16.25 19.36 -0.03
C CYS A 179 17.60 18.63 -0.22
N ASP A 180 18.47 19.19 -1.07
CA ASP A 180 19.72 18.55 -1.47
C ASP A 180 20.66 18.25 -0.31
N SER A 181 20.69 19.07 0.74
CA SER A 181 21.52 18.81 1.92
C SER A 181 21.09 17.53 2.65
N LEU A 182 19.79 17.21 2.66
CA LEU A 182 19.26 15.98 3.23
C LEU A 182 19.47 14.78 2.29
N LYS A 183 19.33 14.96 0.97
CA LYS A 183 19.67 13.91 -0.01
C LYS A 183 21.15 13.50 0.11
N LYS A 184 22.06 14.48 0.18
CA LYS A 184 23.50 14.26 0.41
C LYS A 184 23.83 13.49 1.69
N ARG A 185 23.01 13.62 2.73
CA ARG A 185 23.16 12.81 3.96
C ARG A 185 22.83 11.33 3.70
N LEU A 186 21.78 11.04 2.95
CA LEU A 186 21.41 9.67 2.57
C LEU A 186 22.41 9.06 1.59
N GLU A 187 22.92 9.83 0.62
CA GLU A 187 24.02 9.42 -0.26
C GLU A 187 25.31 9.14 0.53
N GLY A 188 25.58 9.92 1.59
CA GLY A 188 26.67 9.66 2.51
C GLY A 188 26.57 8.29 3.18
N LEU A 189 25.37 7.84 3.54
CA LEU A 189 25.13 6.48 4.05
C LEU A 189 25.37 5.42 2.97
N GLN A 190 24.96 5.67 1.74
CA GLN A 190 25.21 4.76 0.64
C GLN A 190 26.71 4.61 0.37
N TYR A 191 27.44 5.72 0.36
CA TYR A 191 28.89 5.72 0.24
C TYR A 191 29.58 4.93 1.37
N GLN A 192 29.12 5.11 2.61
CA GLN A 192 29.62 4.30 3.73
C GLN A 192 29.33 2.80 3.54
N GLY A 193 28.15 2.45 3.03
CA GLY A 193 27.81 1.07 2.67
C GLY A 193 28.69 0.49 1.57
N ALA A 194 28.94 1.26 0.52
CA ALA A 194 29.84 0.86 -0.56
C ALA A 194 31.25 0.54 -0.03
N LYS A 195 31.79 1.34 0.91
CA LYS A 195 33.10 1.07 1.54
C LYS A 195 33.10 -0.25 2.32
N ILE A 196 32.01 -0.54 3.03
CA ILE A 196 31.86 -1.76 3.81
C ILE A 196 31.80 -2.98 2.89
N ILE A 197 31.07 -2.87 1.77
CA ILE A 197 30.94 -3.94 0.77
C ILE A 197 32.29 -4.25 0.11
N THR A 198 33.03 -3.21 -0.29
CA THR A 198 34.23 -3.37 -1.11
C THR A 198 35.50 -3.56 -0.28
N GLY A 199 35.49 -3.15 0.99
CA GLY A 199 36.63 -3.19 1.90
C GLY A 199 37.67 -2.08 1.67
N VAL A 200 37.44 -1.18 0.70
CA VAL A 200 38.38 -0.13 0.27
C VAL A 200 38.64 0.89 1.39
N PRO A 201 39.90 1.34 1.59
CA PRO A 201 40.26 2.33 2.62
C PRO A 201 39.71 3.74 2.31
N GLN A 202 39.91 4.66 3.27
CA GLN A 202 39.37 6.02 3.21
C GLN A 202 40.00 6.84 2.06
N GLY A 203 39.17 7.65 1.37
CA GLY A 203 39.62 8.57 0.32
C GLY A 203 39.24 8.20 -1.12
N ALA A 204 38.66 7.02 -1.35
CA ALA A 204 38.18 6.62 -2.68
C ALA A 204 37.08 7.57 -3.21
N ASN A 205 37.15 7.87 -4.51
CA ASN A 205 36.11 8.62 -5.21
C ASN A 205 34.73 7.95 -4.99
N ARG A 206 33.69 8.76 -4.78
CA ARG A 206 32.35 8.25 -4.49
C ARG A 206 31.79 7.40 -5.62
N GLN A 207 31.96 7.84 -6.86
CA GLN A 207 31.38 7.18 -8.02
C GLN A 207 32.05 5.83 -8.28
N ASP A 208 33.38 5.81 -8.30
CA ASP A 208 34.16 4.58 -8.51
C ASP A 208 33.84 3.52 -7.46
N LEU A 209 33.63 3.95 -6.21
CA LEU A 209 33.27 3.05 -5.14
C LEU A 209 31.86 2.47 -5.29
N LEU A 210 30.90 3.26 -5.77
CA LEU A 210 29.56 2.76 -6.07
C LEU A 210 29.60 1.74 -7.22
N TYR A 211 30.40 1.99 -8.27
CA TYR A 211 30.61 1.04 -9.34
C TYR A 211 31.25 -0.27 -8.86
N GLU A 212 32.32 -0.18 -8.05
CA GLU A 212 32.98 -1.36 -7.47
C GLU A 212 32.05 -2.13 -6.53
N ALA A 213 31.18 -1.44 -5.79
CA ALA A 213 30.14 -2.04 -4.96
C ALA A 213 28.92 -2.53 -5.77
N ARG A 214 28.87 -2.27 -7.08
CA ARG A 214 27.72 -2.52 -7.96
C ARG A 214 26.42 -1.94 -7.40
N LEU A 215 26.50 -0.72 -6.86
CA LEU A 215 25.37 0.05 -6.34
C LEU A 215 25.06 1.19 -7.29
N GLN A 216 23.79 1.35 -7.60
CA GLN A 216 23.29 2.49 -8.36
C GLN A 216 23.04 3.68 -7.43
N ASP A 217 23.23 4.90 -7.91
CA ASP A 217 22.92 6.12 -7.17
C ASP A 217 21.46 6.17 -6.71
N LEU A 218 21.23 6.70 -5.49
CA LEU A 218 19.88 6.75 -4.93
C LEU A 218 18.91 7.55 -5.80
N ASP A 219 19.36 8.67 -6.37
CA ASP A 219 18.54 9.53 -7.23
C ASP A 219 18.08 8.78 -8.48
N GLU A 220 19.00 8.07 -9.15
CA GLU A 220 18.68 7.24 -10.32
C GLU A 220 17.68 6.12 -9.97
N ILE A 221 17.86 5.46 -8.82
CA ILE A 221 16.92 4.42 -8.38
C ILE A 221 15.52 5.01 -8.18
N VAL A 222 15.42 6.21 -7.59
CA VAL A 222 14.13 6.88 -7.40
C VAL A 222 13.51 7.29 -8.73
N VAL A 223 14.28 7.89 -9.64
CA VAL A 223 13.81 8.25 -11.00
C VAL A 223 13.28 7.01 -11.72
N TYR A 224 14.01 5.89 -11.65
CA TYR A 224 13.59 4.64 -12.28
C TYR A 224 12.30 4.06 -11.66
N ARG A 225 12.14 4.13 -10.34
CA ARG A 225 10.91 3.70 -9.65
C ARG A 225 9.71 4.59 -9.99
N GLN A 226 9.92 5.90 -10.04
CA GLN A 226 8.89 6.85 -10.49
C GLN A 226 8.52 6.63 -11.94
N PHE A 227 9.49 6.35 -12.82
CA PHE A 227 9.22 5.95 -14.19
C PHE A 227 8.38 4.68 -14.27
N LYS A 228 8.68 3.64 -13.48
CA LYS A 228 7.84 2.42 -13.40
C LYS A 228 6.41 2.73 -12.99
N GLN A 229 6.22 3.66 -12.07
CA GLN A 229 4.89 4.11 -11.65
C GLN A 229 4.15 4.82 -12.79
N LEU A 230 4.82 5.72 -13.50
CA LEU A 230 4.28 6.36 -14.71
C LEU A 230 3.88 5.31 -15.75
N TYR A 231 4.78 4.36 -16.03
CA TYR A 231 4.54 3.30 -17.01
C TYR A 231 3.33 2.44 -16.62
N LYS A 232 3.21 2.09 -15.33
CA LYS A 232 2.05 1.36 -14.80
C LYS A 232 0.74 2.11 -15.01
N GLU A 233 0.71 3.42 -14.75
CA GLU A 233 -0.48 4.25 -15.00
C GLU A 233 -0.81 4.33 -16.49
N LEU A 234 0.18 4.57 -17.35
CA LEU A 234 -0.03 4.66 -18.81
C LEU A 234 -0.44 3.33 -19.45
N SER A 235 -0.10 2.21 -18.82
CA SER A 235 -0.48 0.87 -19.26
C SER A 235 -1.91 0.49 -18.85
N LYS A 236 -2.59 1.31 -18.04
CA LYS A 236 -3.99 1.05 -17.67
C LYS A 236 -4.90 1.20 -18.88
N PRO A 237 -5.98 0.40 -18.96
CA PRO A 237 -6.96 0.53 -20.02
C PRO A 237 -7.57 1.95 -20.09
N LYS A 238 -7.97 2.36 -21.29
CA LYS A 238 -8.72 3.62 -21.46
C LYS A 238 -9.99 3.58 -20.60
N GLY A 239 -10.18 4.60 -19.78
CA GLY A 239 -11.34 4.71 -18.88
C GLY A 239 -11.22 3.93 -17.57
N ASP A 240 -10.05 3.41 -17.22
CA ASP A 240 -9.82 2.77 -15.91
C ASP A 240 -10.13 3.79 -14.77
N PRO A 241 -11.06 3.47 -13.87
CA PRO A 241 -11.49 4.39 -12.80
C PRO A 241 -10.39 4.67 -11.77
N THR A 242 -9.30 3.90 -11.78
CA THR A 242 -8.14 4.08 -10.90
C THR A 242 -7.02 4.88 -11.54
N PHE A 243 -7.17 5.32 -12.80
CA PHE A 243 -6.14 6.10 -13.50
C PHE A 243 -5.91 7.46 -12.81
N ASP A 244 -4.68 7.75 -12.41
CA ASP A 244 -4.34 8.99 -11.73
C ASP A 244 -3.75 10.03 -12.71
N HIS A 245 -4.63 10.89 -13.25
CA HIS A 245 -4.23 11.98 -14.14
C HIS A 245 -3.21 12.93 -13.50
N GLN A 246 -3.37 13.25 -12.21
CA GLN A 246 -2.51 14.23 -11.54
C GLN A 246 -1.10 13.67 -11.34
N LEU A 247 -1.01 12.39 -10.98
CA LEU A 247 0.27 11.69 -10.90
C LEU A 247 0.97 11.63 -12.26
N VAL A 248 0.25 11.28 -13.32
CA VAL A 248 0.81 11.19 -14.68
C VAL A 248 1.32 12.55 -15.15
N GLU A 249 0.55 13.63 -14.96
CA GLU A 249 0.98 14.99 -15.28
C GLU A 249 2.22 15.39 -14.48
N HIS A 250 2.21 15.14 -13.18
CA HIS A 250 3.35 15.43 -12.30
C HIS A 250 4.62 14.69 -12.74
N LEU A 251 4.56 13.37 -12.97
CA LEU A 251 5.72 12.59 -13.37
C LEU A 251 6.21 12.93 -14.78
N LYS A 252 5.30 13.19 -15.73
CA LYS A 252 5.67 13.67 -17.08
C LYS A 252 6.26 15.08 -17.06
N SER A 253 5.98 15.90 -16.05
CA SER A 253 6.58 17.24 -15.99
C SER A 253 8.10 17.17 -15.82
N LYS A 254 8.62 16.12 -15.18
CA LYS A 254 10.04 15.97 -14.81
C LYS A 254 10.97 15.66 -15.98
N PRO A 255 12.09 16.39 -16.13
CA PRO A 255 13.01 16.21 -17.25
C PRO A 255 13.73 14.85 -17.25
N GLU A 256 14.09 14.32 -16.07
CA GLU A 256 14.78 13.03 -15.92
C GLU A 256 13.88 11.89 -16.38
N ILE A 257 12.62 11.89 -15.93
CA ILE A 257 11.62 10.88 -16.33
C ILE A 257 11.31 10.99 -17.83
N LYS A 258 11.16 12.21 -18.37
CA LYS A 258 10.98 12.42 -19.82
C LYS A 258 12.11 11.81 -20.64
N THR A 259 13.35 11.95 -20.17
CA THR A 259 14.54 11.43 -20.85
C THR A 259 14.52 9.91 -20.87
N VAL A 260 14.31 9.27 -19.71
CA VAL A 260 14.18 7.82 -19.59
C VAL A 260 13.03 7.28 -20.44
N TYR A 261 11.86 7.93 -20.39
CA TYR A 261 10.70 7.57 -21.19
C TYR A 261 11.02 7.59 -22.69
N ARG A 262 11.59 8.69 -23.20
CA ARG A 262 11.95 8.82 -24.62
C ARG A 262 12.97 7.77 -25.07
N GLN A 263 13.97 7.48 -24.24
CA GLN A 263 14.99 6.48 -24.55
C GLN A 263 14.36 5.08 -24.66
N LEU A 264 13.52 4.70 -23.70
CA LEU A 264 12.87 3.40 -23.68
C LEU A 264 11.79 3.24 -24.75
N THR A 265 11.01 4.27 -25.05
CA THR A 265 10.01 4.22 -26.15
C THR A 265 10.64 4.19 -27.54
N LYS A 266 11.88 4.71 -27.70
CA LYS A 266 12.63 4.55 -28.95
C LYS A 266 13.11 3.12 -29.17
N GLN A 267 13.39 2.39 -28.08
CA GLN A 267 13.87 1.02 -28.12
C GLN A 267 12.73 -0.03 -28.10
N SER A 268 11.58 0.34 -27.54
CA SER A 268 10.40 -0.53 -27.42
C SER A 268 9.39 -0.11 -28.47
N THR A 269 9.26 -0.87 -29.57
CA THR A 269 8.14 -0.75 -30.51
C THR A 269 6.82 -0.74 -29.74
N ASN A 270 5.91 0.19 -30.05
CA ASN A 270 4.60 0.40 -29.44
C ASN A 270 4.01 -0.89 -28.83
N ILE A 271 4.15 -1.06 -27.52
CA ILE A 271 3.43 -2.11 -26.80
C ILE A 271 2.06 -1.52 -26.51
N GLU A 272 1.15 -1.63 -27.47
CA GLU A 272 -0.26 -1.34 -27.23
C GLU A 272 -0.84 -2.43 -26.32
N TYR A 273 -1.48 -2.00 -25.24
CA TYR A 273 -2.27 -2.90 -24.41
C TYR A 273 -3.56 -3.24 -25.19
N ASP A 274 -3.58 -4.40 -25.85
CA ASP A 274 -4.73 -4.97 -26.57
C ASP A 274 -5.80 -5.60 -25.63
N GLY A 275 -5.64 -5.44 -24.32
CA GLY A 275 -6.65 -5.92 -23.39
C GLY A 275 -7.88 -5.00 -23.40
N THR A 276 -9.05 -5.53 -23.74
CA THR A 276 -10.30 -4.88 -23.33
C THR A 276 -10.30 -4.82 -21.79
N PRO A 277 -10.49 -3.65 -21.15
CA PRO A 277 -10.65 -3.61 -19.69
C PRO A 277 -11.73 -4.59 -19.27
N LEU A 278 -11.44 -5.44 -18.27
CA LEU A 278 -12.48 -6.23 -17.64
C LEU A 278 -13.54 -5.25 -17.14
N THR A 279 -14.76 -5.37 -17.69
CA THR A 279 -15.89 -4.56 -17.26
C THR A 279 -16.19 -4.95 -15.82
N THR A 280 -15.70 -4.17 -14.86
CA THR A 280 -16.04 -4.35 -13.44
C THR A 280 -17.50 -3.92 -13.24
N LYS A 281 -18.42 -4.83 -13.53
CA LYS A 281 -19.80 -4.73 -13.03
C LYS A 281 -19.73 -4.88 -11.52
N TYR A 282 -19.85 -3.78 -10.79
CA TYR A 282 -20.04 -3.80 -9.35
C TYR A 282 -21.22 -4.73 -9.02
N LEU A 283 -20.98 -5.75 -8.18
CA LEU A 283 -22.04 -6.57 -7.60
C LEU A 283 -22.94 -5.66 -6.74
N ARG A 284 -24.09 -5.25 -7.27
CA ARG A 284 -25.18 -4.69 -6.47
C ARG A 284 -25.95 -5.85 -5.85
N TYR A 285 -25.52 -6.28 -4.66
CA TYR A 285 -26.19 -7.34 -3.93
C TYR A 285 -27.42 -6.79 -3.19
N LYS A 286 -28.62 -7.31 -3.50
CA LYS A 286 -29.82 -7.18 -2.65
C LYS A 286 -29.82 -8.35 -1.67
N PRO A 287 -29.94 -8.14 -0.36
CA PRO A 287 -29.83 -9.22 0.60
C PRO A 287 -31.11 -10.05 0.63
N SER A 288 -31.10 -11.21 -0.01
CA SER A 288 -32.07 -12.27 0.25
C SER A 288 -31.32 -13.51 0.75
N GLN A 289 -31.40 -13.74 2.06
CA GLN A 289 -30.97 -14.94 2.82
C GLN A 289 -29.71 -15.69 2.32
N LEU A 290 -28.55 -15.38 2.92
CA LEU A 290 -27.37 -16.23 2.83
C LEU A 290 -27.55 -17.49 3.71
N LYS A 291 -27.41 -18.67 3.11
CA LYS A 291 -27.34 -19.96 3.84
C LYS A 291 -25.91 -20.50 3.76
N PHE A 292 -25.27 -20.65 4.92
CA PHE A 292 -23.95 -21.30 5.03
C PHE A 292 -24.15 -22.78 5.38
N ASN A 293 -23.58 -23.69 4.60
CA ASN A 293 -23.54 -25.11 4.93
C ASN A 293 -22.09 -25.57 5.01
N VAL A 294 -21.64 -25.89 6.22
CA VAL A 294 -20.22 -26.12 6.56
C VAL A 294 -19.88 -27.60 6.73
N THR A 295 -20.87 -28.50 6.62
CA THR A 295 -20.70 -29.93 6.91
C THR A 295 -20.36 -30.69 5.63
N PRO A 296 -19.20 -31.35 5.48
CA PRO A 296 -18.91 -32.21 4.31
C PRO A 296 -19.99 -33.29 4.12
N PRO A 297 -20.38 -33.64 2.88
CA PRO A 297 -21.25 -34.80 2.67
C PRO A 297 -20.50 -36.03 3.18
N ASN A 298 -21.21 -37.01 3.73
CA ASN A 298 -20.65 -38.33 4.07
C ASN A 298 -19.50 -38.34 5.11
N ASN A 299 -19.36 -37.33 5.97
CA ASN A 299 -18.37 -37.28 7.07
C ASN A 299 -16.91 -37.51 6.63
N LEU A 300 -16.50 -36.92 5.49
CA LEU A 300 -15.12 -36.99 5.02
C LEU A 300 -14.11 -36.45 6.04
N ARG A 301 -12.98 -37.14 6.12
CA ARG A 301 -11.81 -36.77 6.90
C ARG A 301 -10.66 -36.33 5.99
N ALA A 302 -9.72 -35.57 6.56
CA ALA A 302 -8.60 -34.99 5.81
C ALA A 302 -7.66 -36.06 5.22
N ASP A 303 -7.63 -37.25 5.80
CA ASP A 303 -6.83 -38.41 5.42
C ASP A 303 -7.49 -39.35 4.41
N ASP A 304 -8.74 -39.08 4.00
CA ASP A 304 -9.43 -39.92 3.02
C ASP A 304 -8.76 -39.92 1.63
N PRO A 305 -8.85 -41.03 0.88
CA PRO A 305 -8.37 -41.13 -0.50
C PRO A 305 -8.91 -40.03 -1.42
N GLN A 306 -8.09 -39.62 -2.39
CA GLN A 306 -8.41 -38.51 -3.29
C GLN A 306 -9.67 -38.76 -4.14
N GLU A 307 -9.91 -40.01 -4.53
CA GLU A 307 -11.13 -40.43 -5.24
C GLU A 307 -12.40 -40.17 -4.41
N LYS A 308 -12.40 -40.50 -3.12
CA LYS A 308 -13.55 -40.24 -2.22
C LYS A 308 -13.81 -38.74 -2.04
N LYS A 309 -12.75 -37.95 -1.95
CA LYS A 309 -12.85 -36.48 -1.88
C LYS A 309 -13.42 -35.90 -3.16
N GLN A 310 -13.03 -36.45 -4.31
CA GLN A 310 -13.54 -36.03 -5.61
C GLN A 310 -15.01 -36.39 -5.78
N GLU A 311 -15.40 -37.64 -5.50
CA GLU A 311 -16.78 -38.11 -5.60
C GLU A 311 -17.73 -37.30 -4.69
N ALA A 312 -17.29 -36.99 -3.46
CA ALA A 312 -18.08 -36.17 -2.56
C ALA A 312 -18.14 -34.70 -2.96
N CYS A 313 -17.11 -34.18 -3.62
CA CYS A 313 -17.14 -32.84 -4.21
C CYS A 313 -18.15 -32.80 -5.37
N GLU A 314 -18.14 -33.81 -6.25
CA GLU A 314 -19.07 -33.94 -7.38
C GLU A 314 -20.53 -34.08 -6.90
N GLN A 315 -20.80 -34.94 -5.91
CA GLN A 315 -22.11 -35.06 -5.27
C GLN A 315 -22.58 -33.75 -4.63
N ARG A 316 -21.66 -33.01 -4.00
CA ARG A 316 -21.95 -31.71 -3.39
C ARG A 316 -22.27 -30.65 -4.44
N VAL A 317 -21.50 -30.59 -5.53
CA VAL A 317 -21.76 -29.67 -6.65
C VAL A 317 -23.14 -29.97 -7.26
N ALA A 318 -23.49 -31.24 -7.43
CA ALA A 318 -24.80 -31.65 -7.95
C ALA A 318 -25.98 -31.23 -7.06
N GLN A 319 -25.80 -31.11 -5.74
CA GLN A 319 -26.84 -30.59 -4.83
C GLN A 319 -27.08 -29.08 -4.97
N TYR A 320 -26.08 -28.33 -5.44
CA TYR A 320 -26.15 -26.87 -5.60
C TYR A 320 -26.62 -26.42 -6.98
N ASP A 321 -26.92 -27.34 -7.90
CA ASP A 321 -27.40 -27.08 -9.27
C ASP A 321 -28.74 -26.32 -9.34
N LYS A 322 -29.34 -25.99 -8.19
CA LYS A 322 -30.59 -25.23 -8.05
C LYS A 322 -30.39 -23.77 -7.63
N CYS A 323 -29.15 -23.27 -7.53
CA CYS A 323 -28.86 -21.90 -7.08
C CYS A 323 -28.50 -20.99 -8.27
N GLU A 324 -29.02 -19.76 -8.31
CA GLU A 324 -28.65 -18.76 -9.34
C GLU A 324 -27.17 -18.32 -9.25
N HIS A 325 -26.55 -18.46 -8.06
CA HIS A 325 -25.20 -17.97 -7.77
C HIS A 325 -24.41 -18.99 -6.94
N HIS A 326 -23.18 -19.28 -7.37
CA HIS A 326 -22.31 -20.23 -6.70
C HIS A 326 -21.08 -19.51 -6.13
N MET A 327 -20.77 -19.77 -4.86
CA MET A 327 -19.55 -19.31 -4.17
C MET A 327 -18.73 -20.52 -3.72
N TYR A 328 -17.51 -20.68 -4.23
CA TYR A 328 -16.63 -21.81 -3.93
C TYR A 328 -15.45 -21.37 -3.10
N THR A 329 -15.20 -22.00 -1.95
CA THR A 329 -14.00 -21.71 -1.16
C THR A 329 -12.84 -22.66 -1.44
N ASP A 330 -11.61 -22.15 -1.53
CA ASP A 330 -10.39 -22.92 -1.87
C ASP A 330 -9.80 -23.75 -0.72
N GLY A 331 -10.53 -23.89 0.39
CA GLY A 331 -10.25 -24.90 1.43
C GLY A 331 -8.80 -25.00 1.88
N SER A 332 -8.24 -23.96 2.51
CA SER A 332 -6.96 -24.09 3.22
C SER A 332 -7.17 -24.83 4.55
N VAL A 333 -7.00 -26.15 4.55
CA VAL A 333 -6.99 -26.94 5.80
C VAL A 333 -5.61 -26.83 6.43
N SER A 334 -5.51 -26.02 7.49
CA SER A 334 -4.49 -26.24 8.51
C SER A 334 -5.21 -26.68 9.78
N LEU A 335 -4.87 -27.86 10.29
CA LEU A 335 -5.35 -28.35 11.58
C LEU A 335 -5.06 -27.25 12.62
N MET A 336 -6.12 -26.63 13.13
CA MET A 336 -6.19 -25.54 14.13
C MET A 336 -6.39 -24.09 13.61
N LYS A 337 -6.51 -23.81 12.31
CA LYS A 337 -6.90 -22.46 11.82
C LYS A 337 -7.87 -22.54 10.65
N TYR A 338 -9.10 -22.08 10.89
CA TYR A 338 -10.14 -22.00 9.86
C TYR A 338 -9.96 -20.72 9.03
N SER A 339 -9.59 -20.87 7.75
CA SER A 339 -9.76 -19.83 6.74
C SER A 339 -10.08 -20.49 5.40
N ALA A 340 -11.11 -20.01 4.71
CA ALA A 340 -11.46 -20.46 3.37
C ALA A 340 -11.76 -19.23 2.50
N GLY A 341 -11.19 -19.13 1.30
CA GLY A 341 -11.38 -18.02 0.37
C GLY A 341 -12.37 -18.35 -0.75
N ALA A 342 -13.46 -17.59 -0.92
CA ALA A 342 -14.50 -17.85 -1.92
C ALA A 342 -14.27 -17.20 -3.30
N ALA A 343 -14.58 -17.88 -4.40
CA ALA A 343 -14.71 -17.37 -5.77
C ALA A 343 -16.16 -17.50 -6.28
N ILE A 344 -16.64 -16.51 -7.03
CA ILE A 344 -17.99 -16.46 -7.63
C ILE A 344 -17.90 -16.82 -9.11
N LEU A 345 -18.67 -17.81 -9.57
CA LEU A 345 -18.80 -18.17 -10.98
C LEU A 345 -20.17 -17.73 -11.49
N TYR A 346 -20.20 -16.96 -12.57
CA TYR A 346 -21.42 -16.47 -13.21
C TYR A 346 -21.82 -17.41 -14.35
N GLN A 347 -23.06 -17.88 -14.36
CA GLN A 347 -23.65 -18.44 -15.57
C GLN A 347 -24.19 -17.26 -16.41
N LYS A 348 -23.65 -17.08 -17.61
CA LYS A 348 -24.13 -16.06 -18.54
C LYS A 348 -25.51 -16.53 -19.05
N ALA A 349 -26.59 -15.91 -18.58
CA ALA A 349 -27.91 -16.10 -19.16
C ALA A 349 -27.86 -15.71 -20.66
N ARG A 350 -28.48 -16.53 -21.51
CA ARG A 350 -28.61 -16.28 -22.96
C ARG A 350 -29.46 -15.06 -23.25
#